data_AF-A0A8B3FGD6-F1
#
_entry.id   AF-A0A8B3FGD6-F1
#
_cell.length_a   1.000
_cell.length_b   1.000
_cell.length_c   1.000
_cell.angle_alpha   90.00
_cell.angle_beta   90.00
_cell.angle_gamma   90.00
#
_symmetry.space_group_name_H-M   'P 1'
#
loop_
_entity.id
_entity.type
_entity.pdbx_description
1 polymer ?
#
loop_
_entity_poly.entity_id
_entity_poly.type
_entity_poly.pdbx_seq_one_letter_code
_entity_poly.pdbx_strand_id
1 'polypeptide(L)'
;MSRYDDINNYFHSENNIHMDKKRYLHLLTDSYEMYLDDIRDNPHELYMTSKIFFERISSGHMYYYMWELFFEKKINNQMLCNFIAFESMYLFVEYTSNPENIDNFKATLSRQGCALLSFLACHKNDITAYCSPFIFDKLKNINDIHRDDLDCQKLGILVIEMLASENNQTINWDSMGIPFDRFYRDFVKEALYSKDEKILTDWLNALCDNHLKWSARSELVENESPLLGYEISEDYQLLWPFEYLAVKNFRAKHGLSTPEIDHPLLKTPMAIDHRPDFSQWQAPEWFYPLLDKLIAINPKISFAKDLFK
;
A
#
# COMPACT_ATOMS: atom_id res chain seq x y z
N MET A 1 -13.94 26.06 3.94
CA MET A 1 -14.24 24.61 4.07
C MET A 1 -12.89 23.93 4.21
N SER A 2 -12.69 23.06 5.21
CA SER A 2 -11.38 22.41 5.38
C SER A 2 -11.20 21.33 4.32
N ARG A 3 -9.95 21.02 3.93
CA ARG A 3 -9.65 19.95 2.97
C ARG A 3 -10.24 18.60 3.39
N TYR A 4 -10.27 18.35 4.70
CA TYR A 4 -10.93 17.18 5.28
C TYR A 4 -12.43 17.14 4.96
N ASP A 5 -13.16 18.24 5.16
CA ASP A 5 -14.62 18.28 4.91
C ASP A 5 -14.93 17.95 3.44
N ASP A 6 -14.11 18.46 2.52
CA ASP A 6 -14.23 18.22 1.09
C ASP A 6 -14.04 16.74 0.72
N ILE A 7 -13.01 16.09 1.27
CA ILE A 7 -12.74 14.66 1.05
C ILE A 7 -13.82 13.81 1.72
N ASN A 8 -14.21 14.15 2.95
CA ASN A 8 -15.25 13.43 3.68
C ASN A 8 -16.60 13.49 2.95
N ASN A 9 -16.99 14.66 2.44
CA ASN A 9 -18.22 14.83 1.67
C ASN A 9 -18.18 14.04 0.37
N TYR A 10 -17.06 14.06 -0.35
CA TYR A 10 -16.86 13.25 -1.56
C TYR A 10 -16.95 11.75 -1.26
N PHE A 11 -16.21 11.28 -0.25
CA PHE A 11 -16.23 9.87 0.14
C PHE A 11 -17.65 9.39 0.42
N HIS A 12 -18.43 10.17 1.17
CA HIS A 12 -19.82 9.81 1.47
C HIS A 12 -20.80 10.01 0.29
N SER A 13 -20.47 10.80 -0.72
CA SER A 13 -21.29 10.93 -1.93
C SER A 13 -21.10 9.75 -2.89
N GLU A 14 -19.85 9.30 -3.06
CA GLU A 14 -19.53 8.20 -3.95
C GLU A 14 -19.82 6.82 -3.34
N ASN A 15 -19.70 6.69 -2.02
CA ASN A 15 -19.88 5.43 -1.33
C ASN A 15 -21.31 5.29 -0.77
N ASN A 16 -22.09 4.42 -1.39
CA ASN A 16 -23.49 4.20 -1.03
C ASN A 16 -23.63 3.33 0.22
N ILE A 17 -24.23 3.87 1.29
CA ILE A 17 -24.59 3.13 2.52
C ILE A 17 -25.56 1.95 2.26
N HIS A 18 -26.25 1.93 1.12
CA HIS A 18 -27.18 0.89 0.70
C HIS A 18 -26.62 0.01 -0.42
N MET A 19 -25.30 -0.16 -0.50
CA MET A 19 -24.68 -1.07 -1.45
C MET A 19 -25.32 -2.47 -1.41
N ASP A 20 -25.68 -3.00 -2.58
CA ASP A 20 -26.11 -4.40 -2.69
C ASP A 20 -24.91 -5.32 -2.50
N LYS A 21 -24.71 -5.76 -1.25
CA LYS A 21 -23.59 -6.62 -0.85
C LYS A 21 -23.51 -7.91 -1.64
N LYS A 22 -24.65 -8.53 -1.95
CA LYS A 22 -24.67 -9.79 -2.71
C LYS A 22 -24.19 -9.54 -4.13
N ARG A 23 -24.71 -8.49 -4.76
CA ARG A 23 -24.26 -8.09 -6.09
C ARG A 23 -22.79 -7.71 -6.12
N TYR A 24 -22.31 -6.94 -5.14
CA TYR A 24 -20.90 -6.56 -5.07
C TYR A 24 -20.00 -7.79 -4.95
N LEU A 25 -20.27 -8.68 -4.00
CA LEU A 25 -19.49 -9.91 -3.80
C LEU A 25 -19.55 -10.85 -5.01
N HIS A 26 -20.70 -10.92 -5.69
CA HIS A 26 -20.83 -11.68 -6.93
C HIS A 26 -19.98 -11.07 -8.05
N LEU A 27 -20.09 -9.77 -8.31
CA LEU A 27 -19.28 -9.08 -9.34
C LEU A 27 -17.78 -9.17 -9.04
N LEU A 28 -17.43 -9.07 -7.76
CA LEU A 28 -16.07 -9.24 -7.31
C LEU A 28 -15.58 -10.66 -7.62
N THR A 29 -16.39 -11.69 -7.37
CA THR A 29 -16.05 -13.09 -7.71
C THR A 29 -15.99 -13.33 -9.22
N ASP A 30 -16.97 -12.83 -9.99
CA ASP A 30 -17.01 -12.95 -11.45
C ASP A 30 -15.78 -12.30 -12.10
N SER A 31 -15.33 -11.16 -11.55
CA SER A 31 -14.09 -10.52 -11.99
C SER A 31 -12.88 -11.43 -11.76
N TYR A 32 -12.87 -12.23 -10.69
CA TYR A 32 -11.78 -13.18 -10.43
C TYR A 32 -11.74 -14.27 -11.47
N GLU A 33 -12.89 -14.88 -11.77
CA GLU A 33 -12.98 -15.95 -12.76
C GLU A 33 -12.50 -15.46 -14.13
N MET A 34 -12.94 -14.26 -14.55
CA MET A 34 -12.48 -13.63 -15.79
C MET A 34 -10.95 -13.45 -15.83
N TYR A 35 -10.35 -12.90 -14.75
CA TYR A 35 -8.90 -12.69 -14.73
C TYR A 35 -8.09 -13.98 -14.56
N LEU A 36 -8.63 -14.97 -13.85
CA LEU A 36 -8.02 -16.29 -13.70
C LEU A 36 -8.00 -17.04 -15.04
N ASP A 37 -9.07 -16.93 -15.83
CA ASP A 37 -9.13 -17.47 -17.20
C ASP A 37 -8.09 -16.78 -18.12
N ASP A 38 -7.68 -15.56 -17.79
CA ASP A 38 -6.62 -14.84 -18.49
C ASP A 38 -5.21 -15.25 -18.07
N ILE A 39 -5.06 -16.02 -16.98
CA ILE A 39 -3.75 -16.51 -16.57
C ILE A 39 -3.24 -17.54 -17.57
N ARG A 40 -2.05 -17.28 -18.11
CA ARG A 40 -1.42 -18.12 -19.13
C ARG A 40 -0.35 -19.00 -18.49
N ASP A 41 -0.27 -20.26 -18.93
CA ASP A 41 0.64 -21.25 -18.33
C ASP A 41 2.10 -21.16 -18.83
N ASN A 42 2.44 -20.25 -19.73
CA ASN A 42 3.84 -20.01 -20.09
C ASN A 42 4.51 -19.10 -19.04
N PRO A 43 5.80 -19.32 -18.70
CA PRO A 43 6.43 -18.63 -17.58
C PRO A 43 6.41 -17.11 -17.63
N HIS A 44 6.55 -16.54 -18.84
CA HIS A 44 6.59 -15.10 -19.06
C HIS A 44 5.21 -14.47 -18.80
N GLU A 45 4.18 -14.96 -19.49
CA GLU A 45 2.83 -14.41 -19.37
C GLU A 45 2.22 -14.74 -18.02
N LEU A 46 2.60 -15.85 -17.37
CA LEU A 46 2.14 -16.19 -16.02
C LEU A 46 2.46 -15.07 -15.02
N TYR A 47 3.68 -14.55 -15.01
CA TYR A 47 4.06 -13.46 -14.10
C TYR A 47 3.26 -12.19 -14.39
N MET A 48 3.16 -11.79 -15.66
CA MET A 48 2.49 -10.55 -16.04
C MET A 48 0.98 -10.60 -15.74
N THR A 49 0.32 -11.68 -16.13
CA THR A 49 -1.12 -11.86 -15.89
C THR A 49 -1.42 -12.03 -14.40
N SER A 50 -0.59 -12.76 -13.64
CA SER A 50 -0.74 -12.88 -12.18
C SER A 50 -0.54 -11.55 -11.47
N LYS A 51 0.44 -10.73 -11.90
CA LYS A 51 0.66 -9.39 -11.35
C LYS A 51 -0.61 -8.54 -11.45
N ILE A 52 -1.13 -8.42 -12.67
CA ILE A 52 -2.34 -7.64 -12.96
C ILE A 52 -3.53 -8.19 -12.17
N PHE A 53 -3.67 -9.51 -12.12
CA PHE A 53 -4.72 -10.16 -11.34
C PHE A 53 -4.65 -9.77 -9.86
N PHE A 54 -3.52 -9.98 -9.20
CA PHE A 54 -3.34 -9.65 -7.78
C PHE A 54 -3.58 -8.16 -7.49
N GLU A 55 -3.08 -7.28 -8.35
CA GLU A 55 -3.28 -5.83 -8.25
C GLU A 55 -4.77 -5.44 -8.30
N ARG A 56 -5.52 -6.03 -9.24
CA ARG A 56 -6.93 -5.68 -9.46
C ARG A 56 -7.82 -6.19 -8.33
N ILE A 57 -7.57 -7.40 -7.84
CA ILE A 57 -8.44 -8.02 -6.84
C ILE A 57 -8.18 -7.49 -5.43
N SER A 58 -6.96 -7.07 -5.09
CA SER A 58 -6.62 -6.62 -3.73
C SER A 58 -7.42 -5.37 -3.35
N SER A 59 -7.48 -4.37 -4.24
CA SER A 59 -8.24 -3.12 -4.03
C SER A 59 -9.73 -3.37 -3.78
N GLY A 60 -10.36 -4.31 -4.49
CA GLY A 60 -11.78 -4.64 -4.29
C GLY A 60 -12.07 -5.20 -2.88
N HIS A 61 -11.16 -6.01 -2.33
CA HIS A 61 -11.31 -6.49 -0.96
C HIS A 61 -11.14 -5.39 0.07
N MET A 62 -10.15 -4.52 -0.13
CA MET A 62 -9.89 -3.42 0.78
C MET A 62 -11.04 -2.41 0.77
N TYR A 63 -11.59 -2.12 -0.41
CA TYR A 63 -12.80 -1.33 -0.57
C TYR A 63 -13.97 -1.93 0.23
N TYR A 64 -14.25 -3.22 0.06
CA TYR A 64 -15.37 -3.86 0.77
C TYR A 64 -15.15 -3.90 2.29
N TYR A 65 -13.92 -4.17 2.73
CA TYR A 65 -13.53 -4.10 4.15
C TYR A 65 -13.78 -2.70 4.73
N MET A 66 -13.30 -1.67 4.04
CA MET A 66 -13.50 -0.28 4.41
C MET A 66 -15.00 0.05 4.48
N TRP A 67 -15.77 -0.36 3.48
CA TRP A 67 -17.20 -0.11 3.42
C TRP A 67 -17.93 -0.74 4.61
N GLU A 68 -17.65 -2.01 4.94
CA GLU A 68 -18.25 -2.68 6.11
C GLU A 68 -17.86 -1.98 7.41
N LEU A 69 -16.64 -1.45 7.51
CA LEU A 69 -16.20 -0.74 8.70
C LEU A 69 -16.90 0.62 8.85
N PHE A 70 -17.03 1.39 7.77
CA PHE A 70 -17.67 2.71 7.78
C PHE A 70 -19.18 2.62 8.01
N PHE A 71 -19.85 1.75 7.26
CA PHE A 71 -21.31 1.76 7.17
C PHE A 71 -21.99 0.70 8.04
N GLU A 72 -21.31 -0.42 8.30
CA GLU A 72 -21.83 -1.50 9.15
C GLU A 72 -21.14 -1.61 10.51
N LYS A 73 -20.06 -0.85 10.72
CA LYS A 73 -19.22 -0.91 11.94
C LYS A 73 -18.71 -2.32 12.20
N LYS A 74 -18.40 -3.05 11.13
CA LYS A 74 -17.99 -4.45 11.16
C LYS A 74 -16.55 -4.60 10.68
N ILE A 75 -15.75 -5.32 11.47
CA ILE A 75 -14.40 -5.75 11.08
C ILE A 75 -14.53 -7.09 10.38
N ASN A 76 -14.11 -7.16 9.12
CA ASN A 76 -14.10 -8.40 8.34
C ASN A 76 -12.68 -8.91 8.13
N ASN A 77 -12.27 -9.86 8.98
CA ASN A 77 -10.94 -10.45 8.92
C ASN A 77 -10.63 -11.07 7.54
N GLN A 78 -11.61 -11.75 6.93
CA GLN A 78 -11.41 -12.41 5.63
C GLN A 78 -11.02 -11.41 4.55
N MET A 79 -11.68 -10.25 4.51
CA MET A 79 -11.43 -9.22 3.50
C MET A 79 -10.08 -8.53 3.73
N LEU A 80 -9.73 -8.26 4.99
CA LEU A 80 -8.43 -7.70 5.35
C LEU A 80 -7.28 -8.67 5.02
N CYS A 81 -7.44 -9.97 5.33
CA CYS A 81 -6.47 -11.01 4.97
C CYS A 81 -6.34 -11.14 3.45
N ASN A 82 -7.46 -11.15 2.71
CA ASN A 82 -7.43 -11.19 1.24
C ASN A 82 -6.66 -9.99 0.67
N PHE A 83 -6.95 -8.77 1.14
CA PHE A 83 -6.20 -7.58 0.72
C PHE A 83 -4.70 -7.76 0.96
N ILE A 84 -4.30 -8.09 2.19
CA ILE A 84 -2.87 -8.22 2.54
C ILE A 84 -2.19 -9.32 1.74
N ALA A 85 -2.81 -10.50 1.59
CA ALA A 85 -2.23 -11.61 0.85
C ALA A 85 -2.06 -11.26 -0.64
N PHE A 86 -3.09 -10.72 -1.28
CA PHE A 86 -3.08 -10.45 -2.72
C PHE A 86 -2.17 -9.26 -3.06
N GLU A 87 -2.22 -8.21 -2.25
CA GLU A 87 -1.32 -7.06 -2.38
C GLU A 87 0.15 -7.45 -2.20
N SER A 88 0.45 -8.37 -1.27
CA SER A 88 1.80 -8.89 -1.07
C SER A 88 2.27 -9.70 -2.27
N MET A 89 1.40 -10.56 -2.82
CA MET A 89 1.72 -11.35 -4.00
C MET A 89 1.96 -10.46 -5.22
N TYR A 90 1.19 -9.38 -5.39
CA TYR A 90 1.47 -8.35 -6.40
C TYR A 90 2.91 -7.83 -6.29
N LEU A 91 3.33 -7.38 -5.09
CA LEU A 91 4.69 -6.88 -4.88
C LEU A 91 5.76 -7.96 -5.12
N PHE A 92 5.56 -9.18 -4.64
CA PHE A 92 6.54 -10.25 -4.82
C PHE A 92 6.72 -10.58 -6.30
N VAL A 93 5.64 -10.66 -7.07
CA VAL A 93 5.69 -10.91 -8.52
C VAL A 93 6.36 -9.75 -9.25
N GLU A 94 6.03 -8.50 -8.90
CA GLU A 94 6.64 -7.28 -9.48
C GLU A 94 8.14 -7.17 -9.18
N TYR A 95 8.55 -7.49 -7.96
CA TYR A 95 9.95 -7.41 -7.54
C TYR A 95 10.81 -8.53 -8.12
N THR A 96 10.21 -9.70 -8.38
CA THR A 96 10.91 -10.90 -8.82
C THR A 96 10.62 -11.27 -10.27
N SER A 97 10.05 -10.35 -11.05
CA SER A 97 9.86 -10.52 -12.49
C SER A 97 11.19 -10.86 -13.17
N ASN A 98 11.13 -11.73 -14.19
CA ASN A 98 12.29 -12.19 -14.96
C ASN A 98 13.09 -10.97 -15.50
N PRO A 99 14.43 -11.00 -15.54
CA PRO A 99 15.26 -9.96 -16.18
C PRO A 99 14.82 -9.51 -17.58
N GLU A 100 14.15 -10.37 -18.35
CA GLU A 100 13.57 -10.01 -19.66
C GLU A 100 12.26 -9.19 -19.55
N ASN A 101 11.63 -9.20 -18.37
CA ASN A 101 10.35 -8.58 -18.01
C ASN A 101 10.55 -7.47 -16.98
N ILE A 102 11.65 -6.72 -17.09
CA ILE A 102 11.80 -5.48 -16.35
C ILE A 102 10.81 -4.49 -16.97
N ASP A 103 9.55 -4.57 -16.51
CA ASP A 103 8.80 -3.35 -16.31
C ASP A 103 9.69 -2.50 -15.42
N ASN A 104 10.32 -1.53 -16.08
CA ASN A 104 11.10 -0.50 -15.46
C ASN A 104 10.26 0.06 -14.29
N PHE A 105 10.91 0.59 -13.27
CA PHE A 105 10.31 1.39 -12.19
C PHE A 105 9.43 2.58 -12.67
N LYS A 106 9.13 2.67 -13.97
CA LYS A 106 8.43 3.67 -14.74
C LYS A 106 7.04 4.04 -14.23
N ALA A 107 6.42 3.26 -13.34
CA ALA A 107 5.04 3.50 -12.91
C ALA A 107 4.73 3.48 -11.39
N THR A 108 5.63 3.12 -10.46
CA THR A 108 5.11 2.48 -9.22
C THR A 108 5.80 2.77 -7.87
N LEU A 109 6.62 3.81 -7.69
CA LEU A 109 7.12 4.12 -6.34
C LEU A 109 5.99 4.54 -5.37
N SER A 110 5.03 5.33 -5.84
CA SER A 110 3.83 5.70 -5.08
C SER A 110 2.99 4.47 -4.70
N ARG A 111 2.62 3.62 -5.68
CA ARG A 111 1.80 2.42 -5.45
C ARG A 111 2.47 1.41 -4.52
N GLN A 112 3.76 1.15 -4.72
CA GLN A 112 4.56 0.30 -3.81
C GLN A 112 4.63 0.93 -2.42
N GLY A 113 4.80 2.25 -2.34
CA GLY A 113 4.71 3.03 -1.12
C GLY A 113 3.42 2.79 -0.36
N CYS A 114 2.27 2.95 -1.02
CA CYS A 114 0.94 2.70 -0.43
C CYS A 114 0.82 1.26 0.09
N ALA A 115 1.26 0.27 -0.69
CA ALA A 115 1.19 -1.14 -0.31
C ALA A 115 2.02 -1.44 0.95
N LEU A 116 3.29 -1.02 0.96
CA LEU A 116 4.20 -1.25 2.07
C LEU A 116 3.75 -0.50 3.35
N LEU A 117 3.28 0.75 3.21
CA LEU A 117 2.71 1.50 4.33
C LEU A 117 1.45 0.81 4.86
N SER A 118 0.59 0.30 3.99
CA SER A 118 -0.60 -0.47 4.40
C SER A 118 -0.21 -1.73 5.20
N PHE A 119 0.88 -2.41 4.82
CA PHE A 119 1.38 -3.56 5.57
C PHE A 119 1.87 -3.17 6.96
N LEU A 120 2.66 -2.09 7.08
CA LEU A 120 3.11 -1.58 8.38
C LEU A 120 1.92 -1.12 9.24
N ALA A 121 0.94 -0.44 8.65
CA ALA A 121 -0.31 -0.05 9.29
C ALA A 121 -1.10 -1.25 9.81
N CYS A 122 -0.97 -2.41 9.15
CA CYS A 122 -1.61 -3.67 9.53
C CYS A 122 -0.71 -4.62 10.36
N HIS A 123 0.37 -4.11 10.95
CA HIS A 123 1.35 -4.87 11.73
C HIS A 123 2.11 -5.98 10.96
N LYS A 124 2.10 -5.97 9.63
CA LYS A 124 2.79 -6.95 8.76
C LYS A 124 4.22 -6.53 8.40
N ASN A 125 5.02 -6.35 9.45
CA ASN A 125 6.44 -6.01 9.36
C ASN A 125 7.29 -7.13 8.74
N ASP A 126 6.84 -8.38 8.89
CA ASP A 126 7.42 -9.57 8.27
C ASP A 126 7.37 -9.47 6.74
N ILE A 127 6.21 -9.11 6.18
CA ILE A 127 6.04 -8.94 4.73
C ILE A 127 6.98 -7.85 4.20
N THR A 128 7.02 -6.68 4.85
CA THR A 128 7.92 -5.59 4.43
C THR A 128 9.41 -5.95 4.55
N ALA A 129 9.78 -6.78 5.54
CA ALA A 129 11.13 -7.29 5.67
C ALA A 129 11.52 -8.21 4.49
N TYR A 130 10.59 -9.04 3.99
CA TYR A 130 10.82 -9.83 2.78
C TYR A 130 10.90 -8.98 1.50
N CYS A 131 10.14 -7.88 1.40
CA CYS A 131 10.23 -6.95 0.27
C CYS A 131 11.55 -6.16 0.23
N SER A 132 12.10 -5.80 1.39
CA SER A 132 13.21 -4.83 1.53
C SER A 132 14.44 -5.16 0.67
N PRO A 133 14.98 -6.39 0.65
CA PRO A 133 16.13 -6.73 -0.18
C PRO A 133 15.89 -6.47 -1.68
N PHE A 134 14.71 -6.80 -2.19
CA PHE A 134 14.39 -6.60 -3.60
C PHE A 134 14.30 -5.11 -3.97
N ILE A 135 13.73 -4.29 -3.07
CA ILE A 135 13.65 -2.85 -3.24
C ILE A 135 15.06 -2.26 -3.31
N PHE A 136 15.91 -2.57 -2.34
CA PHE A 136 17.27 -2.02 -2.30
C PHE A 136 18.14 -2.50 -3.46
N ASP A 137 18.01 -3.77 -3.86
CA ASP A 137 18.73 -4.31 -5.02
C ASP A 137 18.27 -3.64 -6.31
N LYS A 138 16.96 -3.40 -6.51
CA LYS A 138 16.50 -2.66 -7.70
C LYS A 138 16.95 -1.19 -7.66
N LEU A 139 16.87 -0.49 -6.53
CA LEU A 139 17.31 0.91 -6.41
C LEU A 139 18.79 1.08 -6.77
N LYS A 140 19.66 0.12 -6.43
CA LYS A 140 21.08 0.12 -6.82
C LYS A 140 21.29 -0.07 -8.33
N ASN A 141 20.35 -0.70 -9.01
CA ASN A 141 20.44 -1.09 -10.42
C ASN A 141 19.52 -0.24 -11.33
N ILE A 142 19.03 0.91 -10.85
CA ILE A 142 18.25 1.83 -11.67
C ILE A 142 19.13 2.33 -12.84
N ASN A 143 18.80 1.88 -14.05
CA ASN A 143 19.41 2.39 -15.28
C ASN A 143 18.88 3.81 -15.55
N ASP A 144 19.72 4.69 -16.12
CA ASP A 144 19.44 6.10 -16.43
C ASP A 144 18.29 6.35 -17.43
N ILE A 145 17.57 5.30 -17.86
CA ILE A 145 16.63 5.36 -18.96
C ILE A 145 15.24 5.70 -18.39
N HIS A 146 14.77 6.93 -18.66
CA HIS A 146 13.44 7.51 -18.36
C HIS A 146 13.27 8.35 -17.08
N ARG A 147 14.26 9.17 -16.70
CA ARG A 147 14.16 10.07 -15.54
C ARG A 147 13.33 11.33 -15.76
N ASP A 148 13.18 11.77 -17.00
CA ASP A 148 12.65 13.10 -17.32
C ASP A 148 11.12 13.23 -17.13
N ASP A 149 10.40 12.11 -16.93
CA ASP A 149 8.93 12.06 -16.79
C ASP A 149 8.47 11.60 -15.39
N LEU A 150 9.37 11.53 -14.39
CA LEU A 150 8.99 11.08 -13.05
C LEU A 150 8.38 12.22 -12.23
N ASP A 151 7.15 12.01 -11.76
CA ASP A 151 6.53 12.88 -10.76
C ASP A 151 7.31 12.86 -9.43
N CYS A 152 7.16 13.94 -8.67
CA CYS A 152 7.72 14.07 -7.33
C CYS A 152 7.12 13.00 -6.39
N GLN A 153 7.93 12.04 -5.95
CA GLN A 153 7.53 10.90 -5.13
C GLN A 153 7.36 11.24 -3.64
N LYS A 154 6.42 10.56 -2.96
CA LYS A 154 6.02 10.85 -1.58
C LYS A 154 5.96 9.59 -0.71
N LEU A 155 4.93 8.77 -0.85
CA LEU A 155 4.64 7.64 0.03
C LEU A 155 5.71 6.54 -0.10
N GLY A 156 6.21 6.32 -1.31
CA GLY A 156 7.36 5.45 -1.55
C GLY A 156 8.60 5.94 -0.80
N ILE A 157 8.83 7.25 -0.74
CA ILE A 157 9.98 7.84 -0.06
C ILE A 157 9.89 7.61 1.44
N LEU A 158 8.71 7.84 2.03
CA LEU A 158 8.48 7.62 3.46
C LEU A 158 8.85 6.20 3.87
N VAL A 159 8.26 5.20 3.22
CA VAL A 159 8.43 3.81 3.65
C VAL A 159 9.80 3.25 3.32
N ILE A 160 10.39 3.62 2.17
CA ILE A 160 11.72 3.14 1.81
C ILE A 160 12.77 3.76 2.74
N GLU A 161 12.63 5.03 3.14
CA GLU A 161 13.49 5.64 4.16
C GLU A 161 13.31 4.99 5.54
N MET A 162 12.07 4.66 5.94
CA MET A 162 11.81 3.88 7.17
C MET A 162 12.54 2.53 7.13
N LEU A 163 12.40 1.76 6.05
CA LEU A 163 13.03 0.46 5.88
C LEU A 163 14.56 0.57 5.79
N ALA A 164 15.09 1.60 5.13
CA ALA A 164 16.52 1.85 5.04
C ALA A 164 17.10 2.16 6.43
N SER A 165 16.40 2.97 7.23
CA SER A 165 16.79 3.27 8.60
C SER A 165 16.88 2.02 9.47
N GLU A 166 15.91 1.09 9.33
CA GLU A 166 15.92 -0.20 10.04
C GLU A 166 17.12 -1.08 9.63
N ASN A 167 17.53 -0.99 8.37
CA ASN A 167 18.64 -1.78 7.83
C ASN A 167 20.01 -1.07 7.92
N ASN A 168 20.10 0.06 8.63
CA ASN A 168 21.30 0.90 8.69
C ASN A 168 21.84 1.29 7.30
N GLN A 169 20.94 1.52 6.35
CA GLN A 169 21.24 1.97 4.99
C GLN A 169 20.85 3.44 4.82
N THR A 170 21.56 4.12 3.93
CA THR A 170 21.24 5.50 3.53
C THR A 170 20.93 5.51 2.04
N ILE A 171 19.84 6.17 1.66
CA ILE A 171 19.45 6.33 0.27
C ILE A 171 19.84 7.74 -0.20
N ASN A 172 20.50 7.80 -1.34
CA ASN A 172 20.84 9.05 -1.99
C ASN A 172 19.94 9.27 -3.20
N TRP A 173 18.71 9.71 -2.94
CA TRP A 173 17.69 9.99 -3.95
C TRP A 173 18.17 10.96 -5.03
N ASP A 174 18.92 11.98 -4.65
CA ASP A 174 19.49 12.96 -5.58
C ASP A 174 20.44 12.28 -6.59
N SER A 175 21.33 11.38 -6.12
CA SER A 175 22.22 10.62 -7.01
C SER A 175 21.51 9.59 -7.89
N MET A 176 20.33 9.13 -7.46
CA MET A 176 19.49 8.21 -8.23
C MET A 176 18.64 8.94 -9.28
N GLY A 177 18.59 10.28 -9.24
CA GLY A 177 17.80 11.11 -10.14
C GLY A 177 16.29 10.90 -10.00
N ILE A 178 15.83 10.52 -8.80
CA ILE A 178 14.40 10.34 -8.49
C ILE A 178 13.90 11.62 -7.80
N PRO A 179 12.97 12.38 -8.40
CA PRO A 179 12.36 13.54 -7.74
C PRO A 179 11.53 13.12 -6.53
N PHE A 180 11.64 13.83 -5.41
CA PHE A 180 10.92 13.49 -4.18
C PHE A 180 10.56 14.71 -3.33
N ASP A 181 9.47 14.56 -2.56
CA ASP A 181 9.07 15.54 -1.56
C ASP A 181 9.92 15.33 -0.29
N ARG A 182 10.71 16.36 0.05
CA ARG A 182 11.65 16.33 1.18
C ARG A 182 10.96 16.12 2.51
N PHE A 183 9.68 16.49 2.64
CA PHE A 183 8.91 16.28 3.86
C PHE A 183 9.01 14.82 4.34
N TYR A 184 8.82 13.84 3.46
CA TYR A 184 8.77 12.42 3.84
C TYR A 184 10.14 11.87 4.23
N ARG A 185 11.20 12.31 3.53
CA ARG A 185 12.58 11.97 3.91
C ARG A 185 12.95 12.57 5.26
N ASP A 186 12.64 13.85 5.44
CA ASP A 186 13.03 14.60 6.63
C ASP A 186 12.23 14.16 7.85
N PHE A 187 10.97 13.74 7.67
CA PHE A 187 10.19 13.06 8.71
C PHE A 187 10.94 11.85 9.28
N VAL A 188 11.48 10.98 8.43
CA VAL A 188 12.22 9.78 8.88
C VAL A 188 13.48 10.18 9.64
N LYS A 189 14.22 11.18 9.15
CA LYS A 189 15.49 11.60 9.74
C LYS A 189 15.31 12.34 11.07
N GLU A 190 14.29 13.17 11.18
CA GLU A 190 14.13 14.12 12.28
C GLU A 190 13.10 13.67 13.32
N ALA A 191 12.04 12.97 12.90
CA ALA A 191 10.89 12.66 13.74
C ALA A 191 10.75 11.18 14.10
N LEU A 192 11.00 10.26 13.16
CA LEU A 192 10.66 8.84 13.31
C LEU A 192 11.24 8.18 14.57
N TYR A 193 12.44 8.57 15.00
CA TYR A 193 13.07 8.07 16.22
C TYR A 193 13.14 9.12 17.36
N SER A 194 12.54 10.30 17.16
CA SER A 194 12.53 11.35 18.18
C SER A 194 11.76 10.89 19.42
N LYS A 195 12.29 11.27 20.59
CA LYS A 195 11.64 11.14 21.90
C LYS A 195 11.03 12.46 22.38
N ASP A 196 11.24 13.55 21.64
CA ASP A 196 10.60 14.83 21.92
C ASP A 196 9.15 14.77 21.41
N GLU A 197 8.20 14.73 22.34
CA GLU A 197 6.78 14.61 22.04
C GLU A 197 6.25 15.79 21.24
N LYS A 198 6.75 17.00 21.48
CA LYS A 198 6.29 18.20 20.77
C LYS A 198 6.73 18.14 19.31
N ILE A 199 8.02 17.87 19.08
CA ILE A 199 8.56 17.72 17.72
C ILE A 199 7.78 16.64 16.97
N LEU A 200 7.58 15.48 17.60
CA LEU A 200 6.87 14.38 16.97
C LEU A 200 5.39 14.70 16.70
N THR A 201 4.71 15.37 17.62
CA THR A 201 3.31 15.81 17.44
C THR A 201 3.17 16.74 16.22
N ASP A 202 4.07 17.71 16.07
CA ASP A 202 4.05 18.65 14.95
C ASP A 202 4.24 17.91 13.61
N TRP A 203 5.18 16.97 13.55
CA TRP A 203 5.42 16.14 12.37
C TRP A 203 4.26 15.19 12.03
N LEU A 204 3.61 14.59 13.05
CA LEU A 204 2.47 13.68 12.83
C LEU A 204 1.22 14.42 12.36
N ASN A 205 0.96 15.64 12.86
CA ASN A 205 -0.10 16.49 12.33
C ASN A 205 0.18 16.84 10.86
N ALA A 206 1.41 17.27 10.55
CA ALA A 206 1.80 17.58 9.18
C ALA A 206 1.73 16.36 8.25
N LEU A 207 1.98 15.14 8.75
CA LEU A 207 1.82 13.91 7.99
C LEU A 207 0.35 13.68 7.61
N CYS A 208 -0.58 13.90 8.55
CA CYS A 208 -2.01 13.79 8.27
C CYS A 208 -2.53 14.91 7.36
N ASP A 209 -2.03 16.14 7.51
CA ASP A 209 -2.34 17.25 6.61
C ASP A 209 -1.85 16.95 5.18
N ASN A 210 -0.66 16.36 5.04
CA ASN A 210 -0.14 15.94 3.75
C ASN A 210 -0.94 14.79 3.13
N HIS A 211 -1.42 13.82 3.92
CA HIS A 211 -2.35 12.81 3.43
C HIS A 211 -3.56 13.46 2.76
N LEU A 212 -4.20 14.44 3.43
CA LEU A 212 -5.36 15.16 2.88
C LEU A 212 -4.99 16.03 1.65
N LYS A 213 -3.80 16.63 1.65
CA LYS A 213 -3.29 17.41 0.52
C LYS A 213 -3.09 16.55 -0.73
N TRP A 214 -2.58 15.32 -0.57
CA TRP A 214 -2.22 14.44 -1.68
C TRP A 214 -3.27 13.38 -2.00
N SER A 215 -4.43 13.45 -1.35
CA SER A 215 -5.65 12.74 -1.70
C SER A 215 -6.33 13.37 -2.91
N ALA A 216 -6.49 12.63 -4.00
CA ALA A 216 -7.30 13.00 -5.15
C ALA A 216 -8.71 12.46 -4.96
N ARG A 217 -9.71 13.35 -4.96
CA ARG A 217 -11.11 12.94 -4.86
C ARG A 217 -11.53 12.19 -6.13
N SER A 218 -11.43 12.82 -7.28
CA SER A 218 -11.76 12.19 -8.57
C SER A 218 -10.97 12.87 -9.69
N GLU A 219 -10.65 12.13 -10.75
CA GLU A 219 -10.11 12.70 -12.00
C GLU A 219 -11.03 13.78 -12.62
N LEU A 220 -12.31 13.81 -12.23
CA LEU A 220 -13.28 14.81 -12.65
C LEU A 220 -13.23 16.10 -11.83
N VAL A 221 -12.53 16.11 -10.69
CA VAL A 221 -12.26 17.33 -9.93
C VAL A 221 -11.03 18.00 -10.53
N GLU A 222 -11.23 19.19 -11.08
CA GLU A 222 -10.18 19.93 -11.76
C GLU A 222 -8.93 20.08 -10.87
N ASN A 223 -7.78 19.66 -11.38
CA ASN A 223 -6.47 19.67 -10.71
C ASN A 223 -6.27 18.66 -9.56
N GLU A 224 -7.11 17.64 -9.43
CA GLU A 224 -6.92 16.50 -8.53
C GLU A 224 -6.87 15.20 -9.33
N SER A 225 -5.67 14.76 -9.69
CA SER A 225 -5.48 13.53 -10.46
C SER A 225 -4.16 12.87 -10.07
N PRO A 226 -4.09 11.53 -10.10
CA PRO A 226 -2.82 10.81 -10.02
C PRO A 226 -1.78 11.31 -11.03
N LEU A 227 -2.23 11.76 -12.22
CA LEU A 227 -1.38 12.34 -13.27
C LEU A 227 -0.77 13.71 -12.91
N LEU A 228 -1.20 14.31 -11.79
CA LEU A 228 -0.68 15.56 -11.25
C LEU A 228 0.13 15.32 -9.96
N GLY A 229 0.53 14.07 -9.70
CA GLY A 229 1.33 13.68 -8.55
C GLY A 229 0.55 13.44 -7.26
N TYR A 230 -0.78 13.28 -7.31
CA TYR A 230 -1.57 12.84 -6.15
C TYR A 230 -1.44 11.32 -5.96
N GLU A 231 -0.89 10.88 -4.84
CA GLU A 231 -0.56 9.45 -4.64
C GLU A 231 -1.66 8.66 -3.93
N ILE A 232 -2.62 9.36 -3.30
CA ILE A 232 -3.76 8.76 -2.62
C ILE A 232 -4.98 8.99 -3.51
N SER A 233 -5.54 7.96 -4.11
CA SER A 233 -6.61 8.13 -5.12
C SER A 233 -7.67 7.03 -5.11
N GLU A 234 -7.45 5.96 -4.34
CA GLU A 234 -8.45 4.93 -4.16
C GLU A 234 -9.36 5.31 -2.99
N ASP A 235 -10.67 5.07 -3.13
CA ASP A 235 -11.68 5.43 -2.12
C ASP A 235 -11.34 4.91 -0.72
N TYR A 236 -10.79 3.69 -0.63
CA TYR A 236 -10.43 3.06 0.64
C TYR A 236 -9.23 3.72 1.34
N GLN A 237 -8.48 4.56 0.64
CA GLN A 237 -7.31 5.27 1.16
C GLN A 237 -7.68 6.66 1.69
N LEU A 238 -8.65 7.35 1.07
CA LEU A 238 -8.94 8.78 1.30
C LEU A 238 -9.20 9.17 2.76
N LEU A 239 -9.84 8.29 3.52
CA LEU A 239 -10.17 8.50 4.93
C LEU A 239 -9.47 7.50 5.86
N TRP A 240 -8.46 6.80 5.36
CA TRP A 240 -7.64 5.86 6.13
C TRP A 240 -6.29 6.49 6.43
N PRO A 241 -5.95 6.82 7.69
CA PRO A 241 -4.65 7.40 8.05
C PRO A 241 -3.51 6.34 8.04
N PHE A 242 -3.34 5.60 6.96
CA PHE A 242 -2.45 4.44 6.90
C PHE A 242 -0.96 4.81 7.12
N GLU A 243 -0.52 6.00 6.70
CA GLU A 243 0.85 6.47 6.94
C GLU A 243 1.10 6.74 8.42
N TYR A 244 0.15 7.39 9.09
CA TYR A 244 0.23 7.61 10.55
C TYR A 244 0.25 6.28 11.29
N LEU A 245 -0.62 5.34 10.93
CA LEU A 245 -0.67 4.01 11.54
C LEU A 245 0.61 3.21 11.28
N ALA A 246 1.16 3.30 10.07
CA ALA A 246 2.45 2.71 9.72
C ALA A 246 3.58 3.24 10.61
N VAL A 247 3.69 4.57 10.76
CA VAL A 247 4.68 5.20 11.65
C VAL A 247 4.46 4.77 13.09
N LYS A 248 3.22 4.80 13.58
CA LYS A 248 2.87 4.41 14.95
C LYS A 248 3.33 2.98 15.24
N ASN A 249 3.04 2.05 14.33
CA ASN A 249 3.36 0.63 14.48
C ASN A 249 4.85 0.35 14.33
N PHE A 250 5.50 1.05 13.41
CA PHE A 250 6.95 0.99 13.23
C PHE A 250 7.67 1.48 14.50
N ARG A 251 7.30 2.64 15.04
CA ARG A 251 7.83 3.14 16.31
C ARG A 251 7.63 2.17 17.47
N ALA A 252 6.42 1.59 17.59
CA ALA A 252 6.11 0.63 18.62
C ALA A 252 7.01 -0.63 18.54
N LYS A 253 7.30 -1.12 17.33
CA LYS A 253 8.27 -2.22 17.11
C LYS A 253 9.67 -1.90 17.66
N HIS A 254 10.08 -0.63 17.62
CA HIS A 254 11.35 -0.14 18.18
C HIS A 254 11.26 0.29 19.66
N GLY A 255 10.17 -0.02 20.35
CA GLY A 255 9.98 0.33 21.77
C GLY A 255 9.78 1.83 22.01
N LEU A 256 9.38 2.58 20.99
CA LEU A 256 9.09 4.01 21.08
C LEU A 256 7.58 4.24 21.20
N SER A 257 7.18 5.17 22.06
CA SER A 257 5.80 5.66 22.15
C SER A 257 5.49 6.61 20.99
N THR A 258 4.21 6.77 20.65
CA THR A 258 3.73 7.75 19.67
C THR A 258 2.64 8.57 20.34
N PRO A 259 2.75 9.92 20.38
CA PRO A 259 1.75 10.75 21.03
C PRO A 259 0.42 10.67 20.29
N GLU A 260 -0.66 10.78 21.06
CA GLU A 260 -1.99 11.00 20.50
C GLU A 260 -2.08 12.43 19.95
N ILE A 261 -2.63 12.58 18.75
CA ILE A 261 -2.84 13.89 18.12
C ILE A 261 -4.33 14.09 17.86
N ASP A 262 -4.80 15.33 17.98
CA ASP A 262 -6.19 15.69 17.69
C ASP A 262 -6.34 16.10 16.22
N HIS A 263 -6.44 15.11 15.34
CA HIS A 263 -6.60 15.33 13.90
C HIS A 263 -7.89 14.68 13.38
N PRO A 264 -8.70 15.32 12.50
CA PRO A 264 -9.96 14.76 11.99
C PRO A 264 -9.82 13.38 11.34
N LEU A 265 -8.73 13.16 10.59
CA LEU A 265 -8.43 11.88 9.94
C LEU A 265 -8.25 10.72 10.95
N LEU A 266 -7.87 11.02 12.20
CA LEU A 266 -7.76 10.02 13.26
C LEU A 266 -9.09 9.75 13.99
N LYS A 267 -10.18 10.40 13.58
CA LYS A 267 -11.54 10.18 14.11
C LYS A 267 -12.39 9.34 13.17
N THR A 268 -11.84 8.89 12.04
CA THR A 268 -12.56 8.07 11.07
C THR A 268 -12.67 6.61 11.56
N PRO A 269 -13.67 5.85 11.11
CA PRO A 269 -13.76 4.41 11.38
C PRO A 269 -12.52 3.61 10.99
N MET A 270 -11.76 4.05 9.99
CA MET A 270 -10.50 3.44 9.54
C MET A 270 -9.29 3.81 10.40
N ALA A 271 -9.41 4.71 11.38
CA ALA A 271 -8.32 5.08 12.29
C ALA A 271 -8.16 4.09 13.47
N ILE A 272 -8.37 2.80 13.23
CA ILE A 272 -8.27 1.73 14.23
C ILE A 272 -6.99 0.91 14.04
N ASP A 273 -6.73 0.02 15.00
CA ASP A 273 -5.69 -0.99 14.85
C ASP A 273 -6.17 -2.13 13.93
N HIS A 274 -5.54 -2.26 12.77
CA HIS A 274 -5.85 -3.29 11.78
C HIS A 274 -4.92 -4.49 11.98
N ARG A 275 -5.48 -5.66 12.33
CA ARG A 275 -4.69 -6.88 12.57
C ARG A 275 -5.30 -8.07 11.83
N PRO A 276 -4.89 -8.31 10.56
CA PRO A 276 -5.29 -9.52 9.85
C PRO A 276 -4.77 -10.79 10.55
N ASP A 277 -5.69 -11.68 10.89
CA ASP A 277 -5.46 -12.99 11.49
C ASP A 277 -5.52 -14.08 10.40
N PHE A 278 -4.34 -14.48 9.91
CA PHE A 278 -4.23 -15.51 8.89
C PHE A 278 -4.58 -16.92 9.39
N SER A 279 -4.61 -17.17 10.70
CA SER A 279 -5.04 -18.47 11.24
C SER A 279 -6.53 -18.75 11.01
N GLN A 280 -7.31 -17.69 10.75
CA GLN A 280 -8.74 -17.76 10.41
C GLN A 280 -8.98 -17.50 8.92
N TRP A 281 -7.93 -17.27 8.14
CA TRP A 281 -8.07 -16.92 6.74
C TRP A 281 -8.44 -18.15 5.91
N GLN A 282 -9.55 -18.04 5.19
CA GLN A 282 -9.95 -19.02 4.20
C GLN A 282 -9.39 -18.58 2.85
N ALA A 283 -8.18 -19.04 2.54
CA ALA A 283 -7.56 -18.77 1.25
C ALA A 283 -8.47 -19.30 0.12
N PRO A 284 -8.70 -18.52 -0.96
CA PRO A 284 -9.43 -19.03 -2.12
C PRO A 284 -8.76 -20.28 -2.71
N GLU A 285 -9.55 -21.18 -3.28
CA GLU A 285 -9.05 -22.47 -3.78
C GLU A 285 -7.95 -22.33 -4.84
N TRP A 286 -7.95 -21.24 -5.60
CA TRP A 286 -6.95 -20.93 -6.63
C TRP A 286 -5.61 -20.41 -6.05
N PHE A 287 -5.57 -19.92 -4.82
CA PHE A 287 -4.44 -19.14 -4.29
C PHE A 287 -3.14 -19.95 -4.21
N TYR A 288 -3.15 -21.07 -3.47
CA TYR A 288 -1.95 -21.90 -3.35
C TYR A 288 -1.54 -22.57 -4.66
N PRO A 289 -2.47 -23.09 -5.50
CA PRO A 289 -2.11 -23.57 -6.84
C PRO A 289 -1.41 -22.53 -7.72
N LEU A 290 -1.88 -21.28 -7.71
CA LEU A 290 -1.22 -20.20 -8.47
C LEU A 290 0.15 -19.86 -7.87
N LEU A 291 0.24 -19.76 -6.55
CA LEU A 291 1.50 -19.54 -5.83
C LEU A 291 2.54 -20.63 -6.16
N ASP A 292 2.13 -21.90 -6.21
CA ASP A 292 3.01 -23.02 -6.56
C ASP A 292 3.59 -22.87 -7.97
N LYS A 293 2.77 -22.47 -8.95
CA LYS A 293 3.24 -22.20 -10.32
C LYS A 293 4.24 -21.04 -10.35
N LEU A 294 3.98 -19.95 -9.62
CA LEU A 294 4.87 -18.80 -9.56
C LEU A 294 6.21 -19.13 -8.89
N ILE A 295 6.21 -19.95 -7.83
CA ILE A 295 7.41 -20.45 -7.15
C ILE A 295 8.23 -21.37 -8.06
N ALA A 296 7.58 -22.22 -8.86
CA ALA A 296 8.26 -23.12 -9.80
C ALA A 296 9.09 -22.34 -10.83
N ILE A 297 8.63 -21.14 -11.21
CA ILE A 297 9.36 -20.24 -12.11
C ILE A 297 10.45 -19.46 -11.36
N ASN A 298 10.12 -18.88 -10.20
CA ASN A 298 11.08 -18.14 -9.39
C ASN A 298 11.08 -18.60 -7.93
N PRO A 299 12.00 -19.49 -7.53
CA PRO A 299 12.08 -19.99 -6.16
C PRO A 299 12.36 -18.91 -5.10
N LYS A 300 12.77 -17.68 -5.50
CA LYS A 300 13.02 -16.57 -4.57
C LYS A 300 11.78 -16.18 -3.75
N ILE A 301 10.57 -16.42 -4.25
CA ILE A 301 9.32 -16.12 -3.54
C ILE A 301 8.77 -17.30 -2.73
N SER A 302 9.54 -18.39 -2.58
CA SER A 302 9.10 -19.59 -1.85
C SER A 302 8.69 -19.34 -0.40
N PHE A 303 9.26 -18.33 0.24
CA PHE A 303 8.90 -17.89 1.60
C PHE A 303 7.42 -17.50 1.73
N ALA A 304 6.76 -17.10 0.64
CA ALA A 304 5.36 -16.64 0.67
C ALA A 304 4.39 -17.74 1.12
N LYS A 305 4.77 -19.02 0.98
CA LYS A 305 3.98 -20.15 1.49
C LYS A 305 3.78 -20.12 3.00
N ASP A 306 4.71 -19.53 3.73
CA ASP A 306 4.70 -19.51 5.19
C ASP A 306 4.14 -18.22 5.77
N LEU A 307 3.91 -17.19 4.95
CA LEU A 307 3.41 -15.89 5.38
C LEU A 307 1.90 -15.87 5.70
N PHE A 308 1.13 -16.73 5.05
CA PHE A 308 -0.33 -16.69 5.06
C PHE A 308 -0.94 -17.97 5.64
N LYS A 309 -0.37 -18.47 6.74
CA LYS A 309 -0.82 -19.66 7.45
C LYS A 309 -1.42 -19.35 8.81
#